data_AF-A0A7X2D0U5-F1
#
_entry.id   AF-A0A7X2D0U5-F1
#
_cell.length_a   1.000
_cell.length_b   1.000
_cell.length_c   1.000
_cell.angle_alpha   90.00
_cell.angle_beta   90.00
_cell.angle_gamma   90.00
#
_symmetry.space_group_name_H-M   'P 1'
#
loop_
_entity.id
_entity.type
_entity.pdbx_description
1 polymer ?
#
loop_
_entity_poly.entity_id
_entity_poly.type
_entity_poly.pdbx_seq_one_letter_code
_entity_poly.pdbx_strand_id
1 'polypeptide(L)' 'MRLTDPQNKILKMMYDVILDPSLTTMERVLFVKTKNEIEFGRTFETEVTALLKELNHIPNSKRTTHFRQELSKVFPFSAF' A
#
# COMPACT_ATOMS: atom_id res chain seq x y z
N MET A 1 -12.86 -11.60 1.35
CA MET A 1 -12.76 -10.89 2.65
C MET A 1 -13.62 -9.63 2.59
N ARG A 2 -14.27 -9.21 3.69
CA ARG A 2 -14.99 -7.93 3.75
C ARG A 2 -14.07 -6.89 4.41
N LEU A 3 -13.65 -5.88 3.65
CA LEU A 3 -12.80 -4.80 4.16
C LEU A 3 -13.62 -3.83 5.02
N THR A 4 -12.99 -3.29 6.06
CA THR A 4 -13.55 -2.18 6.83
C THR A 4 -13.49 -0.87 6.04
N ASP A 5 -14.28 0.13 6.41
CA ASP A 5 -14.25 1.44 5.72
C ASP A 5 -12.86 2.08 5.66
N PRO A 6 -12.04 2.03 6.74
CA PRO A 6 -10.67 2.51 6.67
C PRO A 6 -9.77 1.70 5.72
N GLN A 7 -9.90 0.37 5.69
CA GLN A 7 -9.17 -0.48 4.75
C GLN A 7 -9.56 -0.18 3.30
N ASN A 8 -10.86 0.03 3.03
CA ASN A 8 -11.34 0.45 1.71
C ASN A 8 -10.76 1.79 1.27
N LYS A 9 -10.64 2.75 2.19
CA LYS A 9 -10.02 4.06 1.91
C LYS A 9 -8.56 3.91 1.50
N ILE A 10 -7.80 3.08 2.21
CA ILE A 10 -6.39 2.81 1.88
C ILE A 10 -6.27 2.05 0.55
N LEU A 11 -7.13 1.05 0.30
CA LEU A 11 -7.14 0.34 -0.98
C LEU A 11 -7.40 1.31 -2.15
N LYS A 12 -8.36 2.23 -2.02
CA LYS A 12 -8.58 3.31 -3.01
C LYS A 12 -7.34 4.19 -3.17
N MET A 13 -6.63 4.50 -2.09
CA MET A 13 -5.38 5.26 -2.20
C MET A 13 -4.30 4.48 -2.97
N MET A 14 -4.22 3.15 -2.81
CA MET A 14 -3.31 2.34 -3.61
C MET A 14 -3.62 2.44 -5.10
N TYR A 15 -4.91 2.47 -5.48
CA TYR A 15 -5.31 2.72 -6.87
C TYR A 15 -4.78 4.06 -7.37
N ASP A 16 -4.95 5.14 -6.60
CA ASP A 16 -4.46 6.47 -6.99
C ASP A 16 -2.93 6.52 -7.08
N VAL A 17 -2.23 5.83 -6.18
CA VAL A 17 -0.75 5.72 -6.22
C VAL A 17 -0.31 4.98 -7.47
N ILE A 18 -0.97 3.87 -7.82
CA ILE A 18 -0.67 3.11 -9.03
C ILE A 18 -0.86 3.96 -10.27
N LEU A 19 -1.89 4.82 -10.34
CA LEU A 19 -2.12 5.65 -11.53
C LEU A 19 -1.16 6.84 -11.64
N ASP A 20 -0.37 7.14 -10.61
CA ASP A 20 0.57 8.26 -10.61
C ASP A 20 1.73 8.01 -11.60
N PRO A 21 1.99 8.91 -12.57
CA PRO A 21 3.06 8.73 -13.54
C PRO A 21 4.47 8.93 -12.96
N SER A 22 4.59 9.56 -11.79
CA SER A 22 5.87 9.75 -11.08
C SER A 22 6.34 8.52 -10.31
N LEU A 23 5.49 7.48 -10.23
CA LEU A 23 5.82 6.23 -9.56
C LEU A 23 6.83 5.43 -10.39
N THR A 24 7.89 4.94 -9.74
CA THR A 24 8.86 4.07 -10.42
C THR A 24 8.20 2.76 -10.85
N THR A 25 8.77 2.10 -11.86
CA THR A 25 8.29 0.79 -12.32
C THR A 25 8.26 -0.22 -11.17
N MET A 26 9.27 -0.20 -10.30
CA MET A 26 9.37 -1.15 -9.19
C MET A 26 8.29 -0.90 -8.12
N GLU A 27 8.09 0.35 -7.69
CA GLU A 27 6.98 0.68 -6.79
C GLU A 27 5.63 0.26 -7.38
N ARG A 28 5.38 0.54 -8.67
CA ARG A 28 4.14 0.19 -9.35
C ARG A 28 3.85 -1.31 -9.29
N VAL A 29 4.86 -2.13 -9.57
CA VAL A 29 4.73 -3.60 -9.48
C VAL A 29 4.35 -4.03 -8.07
N LEU A 30 4.97 -3.45 -7.04
CA LEU A 30 4.66 -3.77 -5.64
C LEU A 30 3.23 -3.39 -5.27
N PHE A 31 2.80 -2.17 -5.58
CA PHE A 31 1.44 -1.73 -5.29
C PHE A 31 0.39 -2.57 -6.04
N VAL A 32 0.62 -2.88 -7.33
CA VAL A 32 -0.30 -3.71 -8.13
C VAL A 32 -0.38 -5.13 -7.55
N LYS A 33 0.75 -5.75 -7.19
CA LYS A 33 0.81 -7.07 -6.56
C LYS A 33 -0.02 -7.08 -5.27
N THR A 34 0.28 -6.19 -4.34
CA THR A 34 -0.42 -6.11 -3.05
C THR A 34 -1.92 -5.87 -3.22
N LYS A 35 -2.31 -4.97 -4.13
CA LYS A 35 -3.72 -4.71 -4.44
C LYS A 35 -4.44 -5.99 -4.90
N ASN A 36 -3.84 -6.72 -5.85
CA ASN A 36 -4.45 -7.93 -6.39
C ASN A 36 -4.60 -9.02 -5.32
N GLU A 37 -3.62 -9.18 -4.44
CA GLU A 37 -3.70 -10.16 -3.34
C GLU A 37 -4.83 -9.82 -2.35
N ILE A 38 -5.00 -8.54 -2.00
CA ILE A 38 -6.11 -8.08 -1.15
C ILE A 38 -7.46 -8.38 -1.83
N GLU A 39 -7.57 -8.12 -3.13
CA GLU A 39 -8.81 -8.38 -3.90
C GLU A 39 -9.11 -9.85 -4.07
N PHE A 40 -8.08 -10.69 -4.15
CA PHE A 40 -8.21 -12.14 -4.11
C PHE A 40 -8.66 -12.65 -2.73
N GLY A 41 -8.71 -11.77 -1.73
CA GLY A 41 -9.25 -12.05 -0.41
C GLY A 41 -8.20 -12.36 0.64
N ARG A 42 -6.91 -12.09 0.38
CA ARG A 42 -5.87 -12.15 1.41
C ARG A 42 -6.06 -11.07 2.46
N THR A 43 -5.49 -11.32 3.63
CA THR A 43 -5.58 -10.43 4.79
C THR A 43 -4.91 -9.10 4.49
N PHE A 44 -5.69 -8.03 4.54
CA PHE A 44 -5.24 -6.67 4.26
C PHE A 44 -3.95 -6.28 5.02
N GLU A 45 -3.92 -6.52 6.33
CA GLU A 45 -2.78 -6.16 7.20
C GLU A 45 -1.50 -6.90 6.82
N THR A 46 -1.62 -8.18 6.46
CA THR A 46 -0.50 -9.02 6.02
C THR A 46 0.10 -8.48 4.73
N GLU A 47 -0.75 -8.19 3.74
CA GLU A 47 -0.29 -7.74 2.43
C GLU A 47 0.28 -6.32 2.48
N VAL A 48 -0.33 -5.42 3.25
CA VAL A 48 0.20 -4.05 3.44
C VAL A 48 1.52 -4.07 4.22
N THR A 49 1.65 -4.94 5.22
CA THR A 49 2.91 -5.14 5.93
C THR A 49 4.02 -5.62 4.99
N ALA A 50 3.71 -6.60 4.14
CA ALA A 50 4.65 -7.10 3.15
C ALA A 50 5.07 -5.99 2.16
N LEU A 51 4.10 -5.21 1.68
CA LEU A 51 4.35 -4.04 0.82
C LEU A 51 5.32 -3.06 1.48
N LEU A 52 5.09 -2.66 2.73
CA LEU A 52 5.95 -1.71 3.43
C LEU A 52 7.39 -2.24 3.60
N LYS A 53 7.55 -3.54 3.88
CA LYS A 53 8.86 -4.19 3.93
C LYS A 53 9.57 -4.11 2.57
N GLU A 54 8.90 -4.52 1.50
CA GLU A 54 9.48 -4.46 0.14
C GLU A 54 9.84 -3.01 -0.25
N LEU A 55 8.98 -2.04 0.08
CA LEU A 55 9.23 -0.62 -0.18
C LEU A 55 10.41 -0.06 0.65
N ASN A 56 10.77 -0.62 1.80
CA ASN A 56 11.94 -0.15 2.57
C ASN A 56 13.27 -0.43 1.88
N HIS A 57 13.29 -1.36 0.92
CA HIS A 57 14.50 -1.77 0.20
C HIS A 57 14.72 -1.02 -1.11
N ILE A 58 13.84 -0.07 -1.47
CA ILE A 58 13.94 0.71 -2.70
C ILE A 58 13.75 2.21 -2.45
N PRO A 59 14.23 3.10 -3.34
CA PRO A 59 13.90 4.51 -3.27
C PRO A 59 12.38 4.74 -3.36
N ASN A 60 11.85 5.57 -2.45
CA ASN A 60 10.42 5.86 -2.38
C ASN A 60 10.12 7.20 -3.07
N SER A 61 9.16 7.19 -3.98
CA SER A 61 8.58 8.41 -4.54
C SER A 61 7.84 9.21 -3.48
N LYS A 62 7.59 10.49 -3.76
CA LYS A 62 6.77 11.35 -2.88
C LYS A 62 5.38 10.74 -2.64
N ARG A 63 4.82 10.08 -3.66
CA ARG A 63 3.50 9.46 -3.60
C ARG A 63 3.49 8.26 -2.64
N THR A 64 4.52 7.42 -2.70
CA THR A 64 4.70 6.32 -1.74
C THR A 64 4.91 6.80 -0.31
N THR A 65 5.71 7.86 -0.12
CA THR A 65 5.91 8.48 1.20
C THR A 65 4.58 9.01 1.77
N HIS A 66 3.78 9.69 0.95
CA HIS A 66 2.45 10.15 1.35
C HIS A 66 1.52 8.99 1.71
N PHE A 67 1.52 7.91 0.91
CA PHE A 67 0.76 6.70 1.21
C PHE A 67 1.12 6.14 2.60
N ARG A 68 2.41 6.04 2.92
CA ARG A 68 2.89 5.57 4.24
C ARG A 68 2.39 6.44 5.39
N GLN A 69 2.38 7.76 5.21
CA GLN A 69 1.89 8.71 6.22
C GLN A 69 0.38 8.60 6.44
N GLU A 70 -0.40 8.42 5.38
CA GLU A 70 -1.84 8.22 5.51
C GLU A 70 -2.16 6.86 6.12
N LEU A 71 -1.39 5.85 5.76
CA LEU A 71 -1.51 4.52 6.32
C LEU A 71 -1.23 4.51 7.82
N SER A 72 -0.19 5.21 8.31
CA SER A 72 0.16 5.24 9.74
C SER A 72 -0.88 5.96 10.61
N LYS A 73 -1.66 6.89 10.05
CA LYS A 73 -2.79 7.53 10.74
C LYS A 73 -3.96 6.58 10.98
N VAL A 74 -4.14 5.61 10.09
CA VAL A 74 -5.27 4.68 10.11
C VAL A 74 -4.90 3.39 10.82
N PHE A 75 -3.66 2.93 10.62
CA PHE A 75 -3.10 1.73 11.20
C PHE A 75 -1.78 2.11 11.87
N PRO A 76 -1.77 2.33 13.19
CA PRO A 76 -0.52 2.47 13.93
C PRO A 76 0.14 1.09 13.98
N PHE A 77 0.81 0.71 12.89
CA PHE A 77 1.69 -0.45 12.89
C PHE A 77 2.79 -0.15 13.90
N SER A 78 2.77 -0.87 15.02
CA SER A 78 3.79 -0.80 16.05
C SER A 78 5.13 -1.21 15.43
N ALA A 79 5.93 -0.21 15.08
CA ALA A 79 7.34 -0.29 14.67
C ALA A 79 7.68 -1.38 13.63
N PHE A 80 7.76 -0.99 12.36
CA PHE A 80 8.56 -1.70 11.35
C PHE A 80 10.04 -1.39 11.51
#